data_AF-A0A1V4AWR1-F1
#
_entry.id   AF-A0A1V4AWR1-F1
#
_cell.length_a   1.000
_cell.length_b   1.000
_cell.length_c   1.000
_cell.angle_alpha   90.00
_cell.angle_beta   90.00
_cell.angle_gamma   90.00
#
_symmetry.space_group_name_H-M   'P 1'
#
loop_
_entity.id
_entity.type
_entity.pdbx_description
1 polymer ?
#
loop_
_entity_poly.entity_id
_entity_poly.type
_entity_poly.pdbx_seq_one_letter_code
_entity_poly.pdbx_strand_id
1 'polypeptide(L)'
;MEPLLEEDDIVVIDRADCDLKKVHENGIYAVRRDDLYYIKHLHYEEKSKTLQLISASPHFTKKHGFEYINLKEVEDNPIVGKVVFRLKKWK
;
A
#
# COMPACT_ATOMS: atom_id res chain seq x y z
N MET A 1 -1.49 -10.43 9.87
CA MET A 1 -1.09 -9.02 9.66
C MET A 1 0.21 -9.06 8.89
N GLU A 2 0.24 -8.60 7.63
CA GLU A 2 1.49 -8.54 6.84
C GLU A 2 2.52 -7.67 7.57
N PRO A 3 3.82 -7.99 7.46
CA PRO A 3 4.83 -7.33 8.26
C PRO A 3 5.02 -5.89 7.79
N LEU A 4 4.62 -4.97 8.67
CA LEU A 4 4.78 -3.54 8.53
C LEU A 4 6.22 -3.16 8.11
N LEU A 5 6.35 -2.31 7.11
CA LEU A 5 7.64 -1.93 6.51
C LEU A 5 8.39 -0.92 7.39
N GLU A 6 9.70 -1.11 7.49
CA GLU A 6 10.61 -0.19 8.16
C GLU A 6 11.30 0.74 7.15
N GLU A 7 11.86 1.82 7.67
CA GLU A 7 12.74 2.68 6.88
C GLU A 7 13.96 1.87 6.39
N ASP A 8 14.41 2.16 5.16
CA ASP A 8 15.48 1.44 4.46
C ASP A 8 15.20 -0.03 4.06
N ASP A 9 13.99 -0.56 4.27
CA ASP A 9 13.61 -1.86 3.72
C ASP A 9 13.63 -1.82 2.18
N ILE A 10 14.24 -2.84 1.57
CA ILE A 10 14.16 -3.06 0.12
C ILE A 10 12.95 -3.96 -0.15
N VAL A 11 12.04 -3.51 -1.03
CA VAL A 11 10.85 -4.27 -1.40
C VAL A 11 10.90 -4.74 -2.85
N VAL A 12 10.37 -5.93 -3.10
CA VAL A 12 10.15 -6.46 -4.45
C VAL A 12 8.68 -6.28 -4.81
N ILE A 13 8.44 -5.66 -5.95
CA ILE A 13 7.10 -5.33 -6.45
C ILE A 13 6.81 -6.18 -7.69
N ASP A 14 5.73 -6.94 -7.63
CA ASP A 14 5.17 -7.62 -8.80
C ASP A 14 4.16 -6.71 -9.51
N ARG A 15 4.47 -6.33 -10.75
CA ARG A 15 3.63 -5.47 -11.61
C ARG A 15 2.63 -6.27 -12.45
N ALA A 16 2.69 -7.60 -12.47
CA ALA A 16 1.71 -8.41 -13.20
C ALA A 16 0.37 -8.52 -12.46
N ASP A 17 0.37 -8.22 -11.15
CA ASP A 17 -0.80 -8.35 -10.26
C ASP A 17 -1.44 -6.99 -9.93
N CYS A 18 -1.70 -6.17 -10.96
CA CYS A 18 -2.29 -4.82 -10.83
C CYS A 18 -3.78 -4.75 -11.22
N ASP A 19 -4.40 -5.88 -11.51
CA ASP A 19 -5.84 -5.93 -11.77
C ASP A 19 -6.60 -5.65 -10.46
N LEU A 20 -7.43 -4.61 -10.44
CA LEU A 20 -8.27 -4.25 -9.28
C LEU A 20 -9.13 -5.42 -8.80
N LYS A 21 -9.45 -6.40 -9.67
CA LYS A 21 -10.19 -7.61 -9.31
C LYS A 21 -9.37 -8.62 -8.51
N LYS A 22 -8.05 -8.54 -8.57
CA LYS A 22 -7.10 -9.42 -7.87
C LYS A 22 -6.45 -8.75 -6.66
N VAL A 23 -6.81 -7.50 -6.40
CA VAL A 23 -6.35 -6.78 -5.23
C VAL A 23 -6.88 -7.48 -3.98
N HIS A 24 -5.95 -8.01 -3.20
CA HIS A 24 -6.20 -8.66 -1.93
C HIS A 24 -6.23 -7.66 -0.78
N GLU A 25 -7.28 -7.75 0.03
CA GLU A 25 -7.37 -7.08 1.32
C GLU A 25 -6.18 -7.44 2.22
N ASN A 26 -5.66 -6.46 2.95
CA ASN A 26 -4.50 -6.57 3.83
C ASN A 26 -3.16 -6.82 3.12
N GLY A 27 -3.12 -6.65 1.80
CA GLY A 27 -1.88 -6.65 1.02
C GLY A 27 -1.19 -5.29 1.04
N ILE A 28 0.13 -5.28 0.87
CA ILE A 28 0.91 -4.07 0.64
C ILE A 28 1.11 -3.83 -0.86
N TYR A 29 0.85 -2.61 -1.33
CA TYR A 29 0.91 -2.21 -2.73
C TYR A 29 1.81 -1.00 -2.93
N ALA A 30 2.46 -0.98 -4.10
CA ALA A 30 3.07 0.20 -4.65
C ALA A 30 2.01 1.03 -5.39
N VAL A 31 2.00 2.32 -5.13
CA VAL A 31 0.96 3.24 -5.57
C VAL A 31 1.63 4.47 -6.16
N ARG A 32 1.21 4.93 -7.34
CA ARG A 32 1.67 6.18 -7.94
C ARG A 32 0.63 7.27 -7.74
N ARG A 33 1.06 8.42 -7.24
CA ARG A 33 0.24 9.63 -7.07
C ARG A 33 1.11 10.85 -7.28
N ASP A 34 0.64 11.82 -8.06
CA ASP A 34 1.33 13.10 -8.30
C ASP A 34 2.81 12.89 -8.69
N ASP A 35 3.06 11.92 -9.60
CA ASP A 35 4.38 11.47 -10.06
C ASP A 35 5.32 10.84 -9.02
N LEU A 36 4.85 10.66 -7.79
CA LEU A 36 5.59 9.99 -6.71
C LEU A 36 5.09 8.56 -6.49
N TYR A 37 5.99 7.70 -6.03
CA TYR A 37 5.68 6.31 -5.66
C TYR A 37 5.61 6.17 -4.14
N TYR A 38 4.55 5.53 -3.68
CA TYR A 38 4.28 5.27 -2.28
C TYR A 38 4.05 3.79 -2.05
N ILE A 39 4.45 3.30 -0.87
CA ILE A 39 4.10 1.96 -0.43
C ILE A 39 2.99 2.08 0.62
N LYS A 40 1.84 1.46 0.32
CA LYS A 40 0.62 1.57 1.12
C LYS A 40 0.04 0.19 1.39
N HIS A 41 -0.50 0.01 2.58
CA HIS A 41 -1.26 -1.18 2.95
C HIS A 41 -2.72 -0.98 2.53
N LEU A 42 -3.32 -1.98 1.89
CA LEU A 42 -4.73 -1.93 1.54
C LEU A 42 -5.57 -2.39 2.72
N HIS A 43 -6.48 -1.53 3.13
CA HIS A 43 -7.42 -1.77 4.22
C HIS A 43 -8.85 -1.66 3.71
N TYR A 44 -9.70 -2.61 4.06
CA TYR A 44 -11.13 -2.50 3.85
C TYR A 44 -11.78 -1.90 5.09
N GLU A 45 -12.42 -0.74 4.93
CA GLU A 45 -13.19 -0.11 6.00
C GLU A 45 -14.61 -0.65 6.01
N GLU A 46 -14.96 -1.45 7.02
CA GLU A 46 -16.27 -2.10 7.12
C GLU A 46 -17.45 -1.11 7.21
N LYS A 47 -17.25 0.03 7.88
CA LYS A 47 -18.32 1.01 8.11
C LYS A 47 -18.77 1.71 6.82
N SER A 48 -17.81 2.06 5.98
CA SER A 48 -18.06 2.75 4.70
C SER A 48 -18.17 1.78 3.53
N LYS A 49 -17.81 0.50 3.71
CA LYS A 49 -17.70 -0.51 2.65
C LYS A 49 -16.79 -0.04 1.51
N THR A 50 -15.66 0.56 1.88
CA THR A 50 -14.67 1.10 0.93
C THR A 50 -13.30 0.46 1.12
N LEU A 51 -12.59 0.28 0.01
CA LEU A 51 -11.18 -0.09 0.00
C LEU A 51 -10.33 1.18 0.03
N GLN A 52 -9.42 1.24 1.00
CA GLN A 52 -8.59 2.40 1.27
C GLN A 52 -7.13 1.97 1.32
N LEU A 53 -6.26 2.74 0.69
CA LEU A 53 -4.81 2.60 0.87
C LEU A 53 -4.38 3.44 2.07
N ILE A 54 -3.78 2.78 3.06
CA ILE A 54 -3.26 3.38 4.29
C ILE A 54 -1.74 3.25 4.37
N SER A 55 -1.09 4.01 5.26
CA SER A 55 0.37 3.93 5.40
C SER A 55 0.82 2.53 5.82
N ALA A 56 1.81 1.96 5.12
CA ALA A 56 2.39 0.65 5.42
C ALA A 56 3.43 0.70 6.57
N SER A 57 3.72 1.89 7.11
CA SER A 57 4.68 2.11 8.20
C SER A 57 3.99 2.43 9.53
N PRO A 58 4.30 1.73 10.63
CA PRO A 58 3.74 2.01 11.95
C PRO A 58 4.27 3.32 12.52
N HIS A 59 5.54 3.63 12.21
CA HIS A 59 6.19 4.85 12.67
C HIS A 59 5.54 6.07 12.03
N PHE A 60 5.32 6.01 10.72
CA PHE A 60 4.62 7.07 9.99
C PHE A 60 3.19 7.24 10.52
N THR A 61 2.45 6.14 10.70
CA THR A 61 1.07 6.17 11.20
C THR A 61 0.98 6.78 12.59
N LYS A 62 1.90 6.46 13.50
CA LYS A 62 1.93 7.04 14.85
C LYS A 62 2.21 8.54 14.84
N LYS A 63 3.02 9.02 13.90
CA LYS A 63 3.48 10.42 13.85
C LYS A 63 2.55 11.34 13.04
N HIS A 64 1.93 10.81 11.99
CA HIS A 64 1.19 11.58 10.99
C HIS A 64 -0.27 11.13 10.82
N GLY A 65 -0.69 10.05 11.50
CA GLY A 65 -1.99 9.44 11.29
C GLY A 65 -2.06 8.57 10.04
N PHE A 66 -3.25 8.06 9.74
CA PHE A 66 -3.51 7.32 8.51
C PHE A 66 -3.79 8.30 7.36
N GLU A 67 -3.04 8.16 6.27
CA GLU A 67 -3.42 8.78 4.99
C GLU A 67 -4.34 7.80 4.27
N TYR A 68 -5.52 8.25 3.84
CA TYR A 68 -6.52 7.41 3.18
C TYR A 68 -6.65 7.81 1.72
N ILE A 69 -6.47 6.84 0.82
CA ILE A 69 -6.80 7.01 -0.60
C ILE A 69 -7.93 6.04 -0.93
N ASN A 70 -9.11 6.58 -1.26
CA ASN A 70 -10.25 5.79 -1.69
C ASN A 70 -10.04 5.33 -3.14
N LEU A 71 -9.90 4.03 -3.36
CA LEU A 71 -9.66 3.49 -4.70
C LEU A 71 -10.81 3.74 -5.68
N LYS A 72 -12.04 3.98 -5.20
CA LYS A 72 -13.18 4.29 -6.07
C LYS A 72 -13.17 5.73 -6.61
N GLU A 73 -12.41 6.62 -5.99
CA GLU A 73 -12.34 8.05 -6.35
C GLU A 73 -11.14 8.38 -7.26
N VAL A 74 -10.29 7.39 -7.56
CA VAL A 74 -9.12 7.59 -8.41
C VAL A 74 -9.40 7.05 -9.81
N GLU A 75 -9.62 7.96 -10.76
CA GLU A 75 -9.96 7.63 -12.16
C GLU A 75 -8.88 6.80 -12.88
N ASP A 76 -7.60 6.97 -12.51
CA ASP A 76 -6.45 6.42 -13.25
C ASP A 76 -5.85 5.12 -12.70
N ASN A 77 -6.50 4.44 -11.76
CA ASN A 77 -5.96 3.27 -11.02
C ASN A 77 -4.51 3.51 -10.51
N PRO A 78 -4.34 3.95 -9.25
CA PRO A 78 -3.04 4.35 -8.77
C PRO A 78 -2.14 3.15 -8.42
N ILE A 79 -2.64 1.91 -8.46
CA ILE A 79 -1.88 0.72 -8.07
C ILE A 79 -0.91 0.31 -9.19
N VAL A 80 0.38 0.28 -8.85
CA VAL A 80 1.49 -0.05 -9.76
C VAL A 80 1.95 -1.49 -9.61
N GLY A 81 1.66 -2.13 -8.48
CA GLY A 81 2.04 -3.51 -8.21
C GLY A 81 1.88 -3.89 -6.75
N LYS A 82 1.92 -5.20 -6.49
CA LYS A 82 1.87 -5.77 -5.14
C LYS A 82 3.27 -5.98 -4.60
N VAL A 83 3.50 -5.65 -3.34
CA VAL A 83 4.74 -6.03 -2.65
C VAL A 83 4.66 -7.52 -2.33
N VAL A 84 5.58 -8.29 -2.92
CA VAL A 84 5.62 -9.76 -2.77
C VAL A 84 6.74 -10.23 -1.86
N PHE A 85 7.74 -9.38 -1.63
CA PHE A 85 8.88 -9.70 -0.78
C PHE A 85 9.48 -8.44 -0.14
N ARG A 86 10.03 -8.59 1.07
CA ARG A 86 10.81 -7.55 1.74
C ARG A 86 12.18 -8.10 2.16
N LEU A 87 13.19 -7.26 2.01
CA LEU A 87 14.55 -7.48 2.45
C LEU A 87 14.91 -6.37 3.44
N LYS A 88 15.09 -6.76 4.70
CA LYS A 88 15.57 -5.84 5.73
C LYS A 88 17.05 -5.60 5.52
N LYS A 89 17.45 -4.34 5.33
CA LYS A 89 18.86 -3.97 5.17
C LYS A 89 19.63 -4.39 6.42
N TRP A 90 20.71 -5.15 6.24
CA TRP A 90 21.62 -5.49 7.33
C TRP A 90 22.37 -4.23 7.75
N LYS A 91 22.41 -3.97 9.06
CA LYS A 91 23.20 -2.88 9.65
C LYS A 91 24.67 -3.24 9.71
#